data_AF-A0A142Y818-F1
#
_entry.id   AF-A0A142Y818-F1
#
_cell.length_a   1.000
_cell.length_b   1.000
_cell.length_c   1.000
_cell.angle_alpha   90.00
_cell.angle_beta   90.00
_cell.angle_gamma   90.00
#
_symmetry.space_group_name_H-M   'P 1'
#
loop_
_entity.id
_entity.type
_entity.pdbx_description
1 polymer ?
#
loop_
_entity_poly.entity_id
_entity_poly.type
_entity_poly.pdbx_seq_one_letter_code
_entity_poly.pdbx_strand_id
1 'polypeptide(L)' 'MAVAIHFDKMLRTGEVSDMVELADREQVTKPRMSQTMVLNQLAPDIQESLINLPATKGKPDRRGMRS' A
#
# COMPACT_ATOMS: atom_id res chain seq x y z
N MET A 1 -2.34 3.74 4.86
CA MET A 1 -1.91 3.14 6.14
C MET A 1 -2.76 1.96 6.56
N ALA A 2 -4.09 2.07 6.60
CA ALA A 2 -4.98 0.96 7.00
C ALA A 2 -4.68 -0.39 6.28
N VAL A 3 -4.43 -0.34 4.96
CA VAL A 3 -4.07 -1.53 4.17
C VAL A 3 -2.72 -2.13 4.56
N ALA A 4 -1.72 -1.29 4.84
CA ALA A 4 -0.39 -1.76 5.25
C ALA A 4 -0.40 -2.42 6.64
N ILE A 5 -1.19 -1.87 7.56
CA ILE A 5 -1.42 -2.45 8.89
C ILE A 5 -2.16 -3.79 8.77
N HIS A 6 -3.13 -3.88 7.87
CA HIS A 6 -3.84 -5.13 7.60
C HIS A 6 -2.89 -6.21 7.06
N PHE A 7 -2.01 -5.86 6.13
CA PHE A 7 -1.00 -6.75 5.56
C PHE A 7 0.03 -7.21 6.60
N ASP A 8 0.53 -6.28 7.42
CA ASP A 8 1.43 -6.59 8.53
C ASP A 8 0.79 -7.56 9.53
N LYS A 9 -0.51 -7.37 9.84
CA LYS A 9 -1.26 -8.28 10.70
C LYS A 9 -1.29 -9.70 10.11
N MET A 10 -1.60 -9.85 8.82
CA MET A 10 -1.67 -11.18 8.18
C MET A 10 -0.32 -11.90 8.20
N LEU A 11 0.79 -11.19 7.97
CA LEU A 11 2.14 -11.76 8.10
C LEU A 11 2.45 -12.17 9.54
N ARG A 12 2.08 -11.34 10.52
CA ARG A 12 2.33 -11.62 11.95
C ARG A 12 1.47 -12.75 12.51
N THR A 13 0.24 -12.92 12.01
CA THR A 13 -0.65 -14.02 12.41
C THR A 13 -0.37 -15.31 11.66
N GLY A 14 0.54 -15.29 10.67
CA GLY A 14 0.83 -16.44 9.81
C GLY A 14 -0.33 -16.81 8.87
N GLU A 15 -1.25 -15.87 8.61
CA GLU A 15 -2.32 -16.06 7.63
C GLU A 15 -1.76 -16.12 6.19
N VAL A 16 -0.59 -15.52 6.00
CA VAL A 16 0.27 -15.63 4.82
C VAL A 16 1.70 -15.86 5.27
N SER A 17 2.45 -16.67 4.53
CA SER A 17 3.83 -17.04 4.85
C SER A 17 4.86 -16.00 4.42
N ASP A 18 4.60 -15.29 3.31
CA ASP A 18 5.52 -14.29 2.77
C ASP A 18 4.82 -13.21 1.93
N MET A 19 5.61 -12.26 1.44
CA MET A 19 5.13 -11.15 0.59
C MET A 19 4.69 -11.58 -0.81
N VAL A 20 5.10 -12.74 -1.30
CA VAL A 20 4.67 -13.28 -2.60
C VAL A 20 3.25 -13.83 -2.46
N GLU A 21 3.02 -14.67 -1.45
CA GLU A 21 1.70 -15.22 -1.15
C GLU A 21 0.70 -14.09 -0.85
N LEU A 22 1.12 -13.08 -0.09
CA LEU A 22 0.29 -11.92 0.20
C LEU A 22 -0.05 -11.12 -1.07
N ALA A 23 0.89 -10.94 -1.99
CA ALA A 23 0.68 -10.24 -3.25
C ALA A 23 -0.30 -10.99 -4.17
N ASP A 24 -0.17 -12.32 -4.23
CA ASP A 24 -1.03 -13.19 -5.03
C ASP A 24 -2.45 -13.24 -4.45
N ARG A 25 -2.57 -13.32 -3.12
CA ARG A 25 -3.87 -13.32 -2.42
C ARG A 25 -4.64 -12.01 -2.58
N GLU A 26 -3.96 -10.88 -2.43
CA GLU A 26 -4.57 -9.55 -2.51
C GLU A 26 -4.64 -9.00 -3.94
N GLN A 27 -4.15 -9.77 -4.94
CA GLN A 27 -4.08 -9.38 -6.35
C GLN A 27 -3.32 -8.06 -6.57
N VAL A 28 -2.31 -7.79 -5.72
CA VAL A 28 -1.49 -6.58 -5.79
C VAL A 28 -0.13 -6.94 -6.37
N THR A 29 0.38 -6.12 -7.29
CA THR A 29 1.74 -6.36 -7.83
C THR A 29 2.81 -6.23 -6.74
N LYS A 30 3.86 -7.05 -6.79
CA LYS A 30 4.99 -7.01 -5.82
C LYS A 30 5.57 -5.59 -5.60
N PRO A 31 5.77 -4.75 -6.64
CA PRO A 31 6.23 -3.38 -6.43
C PRO A 31 5.22 -2.53 -5.65
N ARG A 32 3.91 -2.70 -5.91
CA ARG A 32 2.87 -1.96 -5.20
C ARG A 32 2.72 -2.43 -3.75
N MET A 33 2.91 -3.73 -3.51
CA MET A 33 2.97 -4.32 -2.17
C MET A 33 4.15 -3.72 -1.38
N SER A 34 5.35 -3.78 -1.94
CA SER A 34 6.56 -3.21 -1.33
C SER A 34 6.39 -1.72 -1.00
N GLN A 35 5.87 -0.91 -1.93
CA GLN A 35 5.56 0.50 -1.68
C GLN A 35 4.55 0.71 -0.55
N THR A 36 3.56 -0.17 -0.43
CA THR A 36 2.55 -0.09 0.64
C THR A 36 3.16 -0.46 1.99
N MET A 37 4.04 -1.47 2.04
CA MET A 37 4.72 -1.92 3.26
C MET A 37 5.77 -0.92 3.76
N VAL A 38 6.49 -0.23 2.88
CA VAL A 38 7.42 0.85 3.25
C VAL A 38 6.71 1.94 4.05
N LEU A 39 5.45 2.25 3.72
CA LEU A 39 4.68 3.25 4.47
C LEU A 39 4.50 2.86 5.94
N ASN A 40 4.43 1.57 6.26
CA ASN A 40 4.30 1.09 7.65
C ASN A 40 5.60 1.21 8.45
N GLN A 41 6.76 1.28 7.77
CA GLN A 41 8.08 1.39 8.39
C GLN A 41 8.51 2.83 8.67
N LEU A 42 7.74 3.81 8.18
CA LEU A 42 7.99 5.22 8.45
C LEU A 42 7.61 5.57 9.89
N ALA A 43 8.33 6.52 10.48
CA ALA A 43 7.95 7.09 11.77
C ALA A 43 6.56 7.77 11.68
N PRO A 44 5.74 7.77 12.75
CA PRO A 44 4.37 8.27 12.72
C PRO A 44 4.23 9.72 12.21
N ASP A 45 5.17 10.59 12.56
CA ASP A 45 5.24 11.99 12.12
C ASP A 45 5.44 12.14 10.60
N ILE A 46 6.24 11.26 9.99
CA ILE A 46 6.41 11.20 8.53
C ILE A 46 5.12 10.68 7.87
N GLN A 47 4.47 9.68 8.47
CA GLN A 47 3.22 9.13 7.97
C GLN A 47 2.08 10.17 7.97
N GLU A 48 1.97 10.97 9.03
CA GLU A 48 1.03 12.10 9.11
C GLU A 48 1.33 13.18 8.07
N SER A 49 2.61 13.46 7.83
CA SER A 49 3.03 14.41 6.79
C SER A 49 2.63 13.92 5.39
N LEU A 50 2.69 12.61 5.12
CA LEU A 50 2.27 12.04 3.84
C LEU A 50 0.76 12.14 3.59
N ILE A 51 -0.07 12.05 4.64
CA ILE A 51 -1.53 12.21 4.53
C ILE A 51 -1.89 13.64 4.15
N ASN A 52 -1.11 14.61 4.62
CA ASN A 52 -1.32 16.04 4.39
C ASN A 52 -0.62 16.57 3.12
N LEU A 53 0.07 15.72 2.35
CA LEU A 53 0.69 16.13 1.11
C LEU A 53 -0.39 16.52 0.08
N PRO A 54 -0.26 17.70 -0.57
CA PRO A 54 -1.14 18.06 -1.67
C PRO A 54 -1.00 17.02 -2.79
N ALA A 55 -2.13 16.65 -3.41
CA ALA A 55 -2.13 15.72 -4.53
C ALA A 55 -1.18 16.23 -5.62
N THR A 56 -0.07 15.52 -5.84
CA THR A 56 0.85 15.85 -6.92
C THR A 56 0.17 15.52 -8.25
N LYS A 57 0.40 16.32 -9.30
CA LYS A 57 -0.10 16.05 -10.66
C LYS A 57 0.58 14.80 -11.25
N GLY A 58 0.21 13.62 -10.75
CA GLY A 58 0.84 12.35 -11.08
C GLY A 58 -0.16 11.34 -11.65
N LYS A 59 -0.10 11.17 -12.98
CA LYS A 59 -0.90 10.32 -13.88
C LYS A 59 -2.37 10.74 -14.07
N PRO A 60 -2.82 10.96 -15.32
CA PRO A 60 -4.22 11.28 -15.59
C PRO A 60 -5.11 10.12 -15.13
N ASP A 61 -6.19 10.47 -14.44
CA ASP A 61 -7.27 9.59 -14.10
C ASP A 61 -7.81 8.92 -15.37
N ARG A 62 -7.52 7.63 -15.57
CA ARG A 62 -8.06 6.85 -16.69
C ARG A 62 -9.54 6.51 -16.51
N ARG A 63 -10.24 7.10 -15.53
CA ARG A 63 -11.71 7.04 -15.43
C ARG A 63 -12.44 8.05 -16.30
N GLY A 64 -11.74 8.89 -17.07
CA GLY A 64 -12.35 9.85 -18.00
C GLY A 64 -12.55 9.40 -19.46
N MET A 65 -12.17 8.18 -19.87
CA MET A 65 -12.26 7.74 -21.29
C MET A 65 -13.36 6.69 -21.54
N ARG A 66 -14.55 6.89 -20.96
CA ARG A 66 -15.77 6.27 -21.47
C ARG A 66 -16.85 7.34 -21.56
N SER A 67 -16.92 7.97 -22.72
CA SER A 67 -18.08 8.67 -23.26
C SER A 67 -18.12 8.36 -24.75
#